data_AF-A0ABD6IMD6-F1
#
_entry.id   AF-A0ABD6IMD6-F1
#
_cell.length_a   1.000
_cell.length_b   1.000
_cell.length_c   1.000
_cell.angle_alpha   90.00
_cell.angle_beta   90.00
_cell.angle_gamma   90.00
#
_symmetry.space_group_name_H-M   'P 1'
#
loop_
_entity.id
_entity.type
_entity.pdbx_description
1 polymer ?
#
loop_
_entity_poly.entity_id
_entity_poly.type
_entity_poly.pdbx_seq_one_letter_code
_entity_poly.pdbx_strand_id
1 'polypeptide(L)'
;MTSPHYEDLSVKYGAMDALATELGNVAKQLEEDLGALKKGVLDVAEGWGGEAYEAFQRKSVKWDQHATGIHQALLSITHRVHSAGGDYRGGDLKGASYFE
;
A
#
# COMPACT_ATOMS: atom_id res chain seq x y z
N MET A 1 -1.00 -30.33 28.22
CA MET A 1 -2.23 -29.54 28.01
C MET A 1 -1.93 -28.59 26.88
N THR A 2 -2.72 -28.70 25.81
CA THR A 2 -2.50 -28.13 24.48
C THR A 2 -2.33 -26.62 24.55
N SER A 3 -1.39 -26.06 23.77
CA SER A 3 -1.10 -24.62 23.64
C SER A 3 -1.77 -24.05 22.38
N PRO A 4 -3.11 -23.93 22.31
CA PRO A 4 -3.83 -23.70 21.06
C PRO A 4 -3.73 -22.22 20.64
N HIS A 5 -3.45 -21.34 21.61
CA HIS A 5 -3.37 -19.91 21.41
C HIS A 5 -2.08 -19.49 20.71
N TYR A 6 -0.95 -20.17 20.93
CA TYR A 6 0.31 -19.78 20.31
C TYR A 6 0.34 -20.10 18.80
N GLU A 7 -0.22 -21.25 18.40
CA GLU A 7 -0.34 -21.59 16.97
C GLU A 7 -1.31 -20.65 16.23
N ASP A 8 -2.47 -20.33 16.83
CA ASP A 8 -3.42 -19.36 16.25
C ASP A 8 -2.80 -17.96 16.07
N LEU A 9 -2.01 -17.51 17.06
CA LEU A 9 -1.27 -16.25 16.98
C LEU A 9 -0.20 -16.30 15.88
N SER A 10 0.60 -17.37 15.82
CA SER A 10 1.63 -17.54 14.79
C SER A 10 1.06 -17.53 13.37
N VAL A 11 -0.08 -18.20 13.14
CA VAL A 11 -0.78 -18.20 11.85
C VAL A 11 -1.29 -16.80 11.50
N LYS A 12 -1.87 -16.07 12.47
CA LYS A 12 -2.32 -14.68 12.27
C LYS A 12 -1.19 -13.73 11.91
N TYR A 13 -0.01 -13.85 12.54
CA TYR A 13 1.16 -13.05 12.18
C TYR A 13 1.66 -13.35 10.78
N GLY A 14 1.78 -14.63 10.42
CA GLY A 14 2.17 -15.04 9.06
C GLY A 14 1.22 -14.51 8.00
N ALA A 15 -0.09 -14.53 8.28
CA ALA A 15 -1.10 -13.96 7.40
C ALA A 15 -1.01 -12.42 7.28
N MET A 16 -0.74 -11.70 8.37
CA MET A 16 -0.58 -10.25 8.33
C MET A 16 0.68 -9.80 7.58
N ASP A 17 1.82 -10.47 7.78
CA ASP A 17 3.07 -10.16 7.07
C ASP A 17 2.95 -10.45 5.56
N ALA A 18 2.29 -11.57 5.21
CA ALA A 18 1.98 -11.89 3.83
C ALA A 18 1.09 -10.81 3.19
N LEU A 19 0.04 -10.38 3.88
CA LEU A 19 -0.88 -9.34 3.40
C LEU A 19 -0.18 -7.97 3.27
N ALA A 20 0.70 -7.60 4.20
CA ALA A 20 1.49 -6.38 4.10
C ALA A 20 2.44 -6.40 2.89
N THR A 21 3.06 -7.55 2.63
CA THR A 21 3.93 -7.74 1.47
C THR A 21 3.14 -7.65 0.16
N GLU A 22 1.98 -8.30 0.10
CA GLU A 22 1.07 -8.25 -1.06
C GLU A 22 0.60 -6.81 -1.34
N LEU A 23 0.17 -6.08 -0.31
CA LEU A 23 -0.21 -4.68 -0.44
C LEU A 23 0.93 -3.80 -0.95
N GLY A 24 2.16 -4.01 -0.47
CA GLY A 24 3.34 -3.32 -0.99
C GLY A 24 3.59 -3.58 -2.47
N ASN A 25 3.43 -4.84 -2.90
CA ASN A 25 3.56 -5.22 -4.32
C ASN A 25 2.47 -4.58 -5.19
N VAL A 26 1.22 -4.60 -4.73
CA VAL A 26 0.08 -3.97 -5.42
C VAL A 26 0.28 -2.46 -5.53
N ALA A 27 0.79 -1.81 -4.48
CA ALA A 27 1.09 -0.38 -4.51
C ALA A 27 2.16 -0.05 -5.54
N LYS A 28 3.23 -0.84 -5.61
CA LYS A 28 4.29 -0.67 -6.61
C LYS A 28 3.78 -0.87 -8.04
N GLN A 29 3.01 -1.94 -8.28
CA GLN A 29 2.43 -2.19 -9.60
C GLN A 29 1.52 -1.04 -10.05
N LEU A 30 0.71 -0.52 -9.13
CA LEU A 30 -0.16 0.62 -9.43
C LEU A 30 0.64 1.87 -9.83
N GLU A 31 1.75 2.16 -9.16
CA GLU A 31 2.62 3.29 -9.54
C GLU A 31 3.20 3.12 -10.95
N GLU A 32 3.66 1.92 -11.28
CA GLU A 32 4.19 1.57 -12.59
C GLU A 32 3.11 1.75 -13.68
N ASP A 33 1.90 1.24 -13.45
CA ASP A 33 0.77 1.33 -14.37
C ASP A 33 0.32 2.80 -14.59
N LEU A 34 0.24 3.59 -13.51
CA LEU A 34 -0.12 5.01 -13.59
C LEU A 34 0.94 5.82 -14.34
N GLY A 35 2.22 5.50 -14.14
CA GLY A 35 3.34 6.10 -14.86
C GLY A 35 3.31 5.75 -16.36
N ALA A 36 3.08 4.48 -16.68
CA ALA A 36 2.94 4.01 -18.07
C ALA A 36 1.77 4.68 -18.77
N LEU A 37 0.61 4.80 -18.10
CA LEU A 37 -0.56 5.46 -18.67
C LEU A 37 -0.29 6.95 -18.92
N LYS A 38 0.31 7.66 -17.96
CA LYS A 38 0.68 9.06 -18.13
C LYS A 38 1.63 9.27 -19.31
N LYS A 39 2.62 8.38 -19.46
CA LYS A 39 3.55 8.42 -20.59
C LYS A 39 2.83 8.22 -21.92
N GLY A 40 1.97 7.21 -22.03
CA GLY A 40 1.19 6.97 -23.25
C GLY A 40 0.32 8.16 -23.64
N VAL A 41 -0.26 8.88 -22.66
CA VAL A 41 -1.03 10.08 -22.95
C VAL A 41 -0.13 11.23 -23.40
N LEU A 42 1.06 11.41 -22.80
CA LEU A 42 2.03 12.42 -23.23
C LEU A 42 2.49 12.19 -24.67
N ASP A 43 2.81 10.95 -25.03
CA ASP A 43 3.23 10.57 -26.38
C ASP A 43 2.15 10.93 -27.43
N VAL A 44 0.86 10.74 -27.09
CA VAL A 44 -0.26 11.15 -27.95
C VAL A 44 -0.47 12.67 -27.94
N ALA A 45 -0.19 13.33 -26.82
CA ALA A 45 -0.37 14.77 -26.65
C ALA A 45 0.67 15.61 -27.40
N GLU A 46 1.82 15.06 -27.79
CA GLU A 46 2.80 15.75 -28.64
C GLU A 46 2.20 16.19 -29.99
N GLY A 47 1.17 15.50 -30.48
CA GLY A 47 0.44 15.88 -31.69
C GLY A 47 -0.71 16.87 -31.46
N TRP A 48 -0.98 17.27 -30.21
CA TRP A 48 -2.13 18.12 -29.88
C TRP A 48 -1.79 19.61 -30.05
N GLY A 49 -2.63 20.34 -30.77
CA GLY A 49 -2.54 21.80 -30.87
C GLY A 49 -2.79 22.50 -29.52
N GLY A 50 -2.25 23.72 -29.37
CA GLY A 50 -2.04 24.41 -28.09
C GLY A 50 -3.16 24.35 -27.04
N GLU A 51 -4.43 24.53 -27.41
CA GLU A 51 -5.54 24.51 -26.44
C GLU A 51 -5.76 23.11 -25.81
N ALA A 52 -5.62 22.05 -26.61
CA ALA A 52 -5.77 20.67 -26.14
C ALA A 52 -4.59 20.25 -25.24
N TYR A 53 -3.38 20.70 -25.58
CA TYR A 53 -2.20 20.50 -24.73
C TYR A 53 -2.33 21.22 -23.37
N GLU A 54 -2.80 22.46 -23.36
CA GLU A 54 -3.06 23.18 -22.11
C GLU A 54 -4.16 22.53 -21.26
N ALA A 55 -5.24 22.06 -21.89
CA ALA A 55 -6.31 21.34 -21.21
C ALA A 55 -5.80 20.03 -20.59
N PHE A 56 -4.93 19.33 -21.31
CA PHE A 56 -4.27 18.13 -20.81
C PHE A 56 -3.38 18.44 -19.60
N GLN A 57 -2.52 19.44 -19.67
CA GLN A 57 -1.66 19.83 -18.54
C GLN A 57 -2.47 20.08 -17.27
N ARG A 58 -3.58 20.82 -17.37
CA ARG A 58 -4.48 21.08 -16.23
C ARG A 58 -5.06 19.79 -15.65
N LYS A 59 -5.42 18.81 -16.49
CA LYS A 59 -5.93 17.52 -16.03
C LYS A 59 -4.82 16.60 -15.50
N SER A 60 -3.60 16.69 -16.03
CA SER A 60 -2.44 15.93 -15.56
C SER A 60 -2.10 16.26 -14.11
N VAL A 61 -2.27 17.51 -13.67
CA VAL A 61 -2.07 17.88 -12.27
C VAL A 61 -3.04 17.14 -11.35
N LYS A 62 -4.33 17.06 -11.73
CA LYS A 62 -5.34 16.30 -10.96
C LYS A 62 -5.04 14.81 -10.96
N TRP A 63 -4.61 14.27 -12.11
CA TRP A 63 -4.16 12.89 -12.22
C TRP A 63 -3.03 12.59 -11.21
N ASP A 64 -1.98 13.42 -11.19
CA ASP A 64 -0.84 13.25 -10.29
C ASP A 64 -1.26 13.32 -8.81
N GLN A 65 -2.20 14.22 -8.48
CA GLN A 65 -2.77 14.31 -7.13
C GLN A 65 -3.50 13.02 -6.73
N HIS A 66 -4.34 12.46 -7.62
CA HIS A 66 -5.05 11.21 -7.34
C HIS A 66 -4.11 10.01 -7.25
N ALA A 67 -3.13 9.91 -8.15
CA ALA A 67 -2.10 8.86 -8.13
C ALA A 67 -1.34 8.86 -6.80
N THR A 68 -0.86 10.05 -6.38
CA THR A 68 -0.18 10.24 -5.10
C THR A 68 -1.08 9.87 -3.91
N GLY A 69 -2.36 10.26 -3.96
CA GLY A 69 -3.32 9.97 -2.90
C GLY A 69 -3.56 8.47 -2.71
N ILE A 70 -3.69 7.70 -3.81
CA ILE A 70 -3.86 6.25 -3.72
C ILE A 70 -2.60 5.59 -3.16
N HIS A 71 -1.41 5.99 -3.63
CA HIS A 71 -0.15 5.48 -3.11
C HIS A 71 -0.01 5.72 -1.60
N GLN A 72 -0.28 6.95 -1.14
CA GLN A 72 -0.25 7.30 0.28
C GLN A 72 -1.25 6.48 1.11
N ALA A 73 -2.45 6.23 0.57
CA ALA A 73 -3.45 5.40 1.23
C ALA A 73 -2.95 3.96 1.39
N LEU A 74 -2.36 3.37 0.35
CA LEU A 74 -1.80 2.01 0.38
C LEU A 74 -0.63 1.90 1.37
N LEU A 75 0.27 2.88 1.40
CA LEU A 75 1.34 2.94 2.41
C LEU A 75 0.77 3.07 3.83
N SER A 76 -0.27 3.88 4.02
CA SER A 76 -0.91 4.03 5.34
C SER A 76 -1.54 2.72 5.81
N ILE A 77 -2.21 1.97 4.93
CA ILE A 77 -2.78 0.66 5.25
C ILE A 77 -1.65 -0.30 5.62
N THR A 78 -0.59 -0.37 4.81
CA THR A 78 0.58 -1.23 5.06
C THR A 78 1.21 -0.93 6.42
N HIS A 79 1.40 0.36 6.75
CA HIS A 79 1.93 0.79 8.04
C HIS A 79 1.02 0.40 9.21
N ARG A 80 -0.30 0.55 9.06
CA ARG A 80 -1.27 0.15 10.10
C ARG A 80 -1.27 -1.36 10.32
N VAL A 81 -1.19 -2.15 9.25
CA VAL A 81 -1.09 -3.62 9.33
C VAL A 81 0.18 -4.02 10.08
N HIS A 82 1.32 -3.40 9.74
CA HIS A 82 2.59 -3.70 10.41
C HIS A 82 2.60 -3.27 11.88
N SER A 83 2.07 -2.08 12.20
CA SER A 83 1.96 -1.60 13.60
C SER A 83 1.06 -2.50 14.43
N ALA A 84 -0.08 -2.93 13.88
CA ALA A 84 -0.99 -3.84 14.57
C ALA A 84 -0.31 -5.19 14.88
N GLY A 85 0.51 -5.71 13.97
CA GLY A 85 1.33 -6.90 14.22
C GLY A 85 2.37 -6.71 15.33
N GLY A 86 3.03 -5.54 15.37
CA GLY A 86 4.05 -5.21 16.37
C GLY A 86 3.50 -4.98 17.78
N ASP A 87 2.43 -4.20 17.91
CA ASP A 87 1.80 -3.86 19.21
C ASP A 87 1.20 -5.11 19.88
N TYR A 88 0.63 -6.01 19.09
CA TYR A 88 0.08 -7.27 19.60
C TYR A 88 1.18 -8.21 20.09
N ARG A 89 2.30 -8.33 19.34
CA ARG A 89 3.47 -9.14 19.74
C ARG A 89 4.11 -8.64 21.04
N GLY A 90 4.20 -7.31 21.22
CA GLY A 90 4.73 -6.70 22.44
C GLY A 90 3.81 -6.88 23.66
N GLY A 91 2.49 -6.82 23.45
CA GLY A 91 1.49 -7.07 24.48
C GLY A 91 1.46 -8.53 24.94
N ASP A 92 1.48 -9.48 24.00
CA ASP A 92 1.39 -10.91 24.30
C ASP A 92 2.69 -11.47 24.87
N LEU A 93 3.88 -11.02 24.42
CA LEU A 93 5.15 -11.42 25.05
C LEU A 93 5.21 -10.96 26.51
N LYS A 94 4.71 -9.75 26.81
CA LYS A 94 4.58 -9.27 28.19
C LYS A 94 3.54 -10.09 28.95
N GLY A 95 2.37 -10.33 28.37
CA GLY A 95 1.32 -11.17 28.95
C GLY A 95 1.81 -12.58 29.30
N ALA A 96 2.50 -13.25 28.38
CA ALA A 96 3.07 -14.58 28.55
C ALA A 96 4.14 -14.63 29.66
N SER A 97 4.95 -13.57 29.82
CA SER A 97 5.93 -13.48 30.91
C SER A 97 5.30 -13.41 32.32
N TYR A 98 3.99 -13.14 32.43
CA TYR A 98 3.26 -13.20 33.70
C TYR A 98 2.66 -14.58 34.02
N PHE A 99 2.71 -15.53 33.08
CA PHE A 99 2.13 -16.88 33.23
C PHE A 99 3.17 -18.02 33.23
N GLU A 100 4.47 -17.70 33.16
CA GLU A 100 5.58 -18.60 33.55
C GLU A 100 5.96 -18.41 35.02
#